data_AF-A0A6I5RD84-F1
#
_entry.id   AF-A0A6I5RD84-F1
#
_cell.length_a   1.000
_cell.length_b   1.000
_cell.length_c   1.000
_cell.angle_alpha   90.00
_cell.angle_beta   90.00
_cell.angle_gamma   90.00
#
_symmetry.space_group_name_H-M   'P 1'
#
loop_
_entity.id
_entity.type
_entity.pdbx_description
1 polymer ?
#
loop_
_entity_poly.entity_id
_entity_poly.type
_entity_poly.pdbx_seq_one_letter_code
_entity_poly.pdbx_strand_id
1 'polypeptide(L)'
;MRRPNPSTPKPWKCDSNYWASTIPIPDVALSLNNLAGLYDAQGRYEEAEPLYTQALTLFEQILGPEHPYTQRVKDNLQILLEKKGLDTT
;
A
#
# COMPACT_ATOMS: atom_id res chain seq x y z
N MET A 1 25.67 -22.46 34.38
CA MET A 1 25.10 -21.72 33.23
C MET A 1 23.91 -22.50 32.68
N ARG A 2 22.68 -21.97 32.78
CA ARG A 2 21.47 -22.61 32.25
C ARG A 2 21.06 -21.88 30.96
N ARG A 3 20.79 -22.63 29.88
CA ARG A 3 20.24 -22.07 28.64
C ARG A 3 18.79 -21.60 28.89
N PRO A 4 18.33 -20.46 28.34
CA PRO A 4 16.97 -19.98 28.58
C PRO A 4 15.93 -20.85 27.86
N ASN A 5 14.77 -21.02 28.49
CA ASN A 5 13.62 -21.81 28.02
C ASN A 5 12.79 -21.02 26.98
N PRO A 6 12.37 -21.59 25.83
CA PRO A 6 11.69 -20.84 24.76
C PRO A 6 10.25 -20.40 25.08
N SER A 7 9.69 -20.82 26.23
CA SER A 7 8.27 -20.69 26.56
C SER A 7 7.92 -19.58 27.55
N THR A 8 8.84 -18.66 27.86
CA THR A 8 8.48 -17.42 28.55
C THR A 8 7.84 -16.44 27.55
N PRO A 9 6.58 -15.99 27.74
CA PRO A 9 6.04 -14.89 26.95
C PRO A 9 6.95 -13.68 27.18
N LYS A 10 7.53 -13.13 26.11
CA LYS A 10 8.44 -12.00 26.23
C LYS A 10 7.68 -10.85 26.92
N PRO A 11 8.22 -10.22 27.97
CA PRO A 11 7.59 -9.05 28.56
C PRO A 11 7.55 -7.98 27.48
N TRP A 12 6.35 -7.48 27.18
CA TRP A 12 6.06 -6.47 26.19
C TRP A 12 7.03 -5.30 26.36
N LYS A 13 8.12 -5.30 25.59
CA LYS A 13 8.90 -4.09 25.41
C LYS A 13 8.04 -3.19 24.54
N CYS A 14 7.71 -2.02 25.07
CA CYS A 14 7.20 -0.90 24.30
C CYS A 14 8.31 -0.42 23.34
N ASP A 15 8.64 -1.25 22.36
CA ASP A 15 9.37 -0.81 21.18
C ASP A 15 8.31 -0.12 20.31
N SER A 16 8.53 1.16 20.04
CA SER A 16 7.61 2.14 19.42
C SER A 16 6.98 1.73 18.07
N ASN A 17 7.29 0.54 17.56
CA ASN A 17 6.92 0.05 16.23
C ASN A 17 6.15 -1.28 16.27
N TYR A 18 5.43 -1.57 17.35
CA TYR A 18 4.59 -2.78 17.44
C TYR A 18 3.46 -2.78 16.40
N TRP A 19 2.98 -1.60 15.97
CA TRP A 19 2.09 -1.47 14.83
C TRP A 19 2.75 -2.13 13.60
N ALA A 20 4.01 -1.82 13.26
CA ALA A 20 4.70 -2.34 12.06
C ALA A 20 4.73 -3.88 11.92
N SER A 21 4.55 -4.63 13.02
CA SER A 21 4.55 -6.10 13.02
C SER A 21 3.16 -6.75 12.98
N THR A 22 2.07 -5.98 13.11
CA THR A 22 0.68 -6.50 13.15
C THR A 22 -0.29 -5.73 12.23
N ILE A 23 0.14 -4.71 11.47
CA ILE A 23 -0.81 -3.91 10.66
C ILE A 23 -1.29 -4.72 9.44
N PRO A 24 -2.60 -4.76 9.16
CA PRO A 24 -3.17 -5.19 7.87
C PRO A 24 -2.95 -4.12 6.78
N ILE A 25 -1.71 -3.62 6.65
CA ILE A 25 -1.33 -2.57 5.70
C ILE A 25 -1.47 -3.04 4.25
N PRO A 26 -1.26 -4.33 3.91
CA PRO A 26 -1.55 -4.83 2.58
C PRO A 26 -3.02 -4.66 2.20
N ASP A 27 -3.94 -4.93 3.13
CA ASP A 27 -5.38 -4.88 2.86
C ASP A 27 -5.85 -3.43 2.68
N VAL A 28 -5.27 -2.50 3.44
CA VAL A 28 -5.52 -1.06 3.26
C VAL A 28 -5.02 -0.58 1.90
N ALA A 29 -3.78 -0.95 1.52
CA ALA A 29 -3.22 -0.59 0.22
C ALA A 29 -4.01 -1.19 -0.96
N LEU A 30 -4.46 -2.44 -0.82
CA LEU A 30 -5.35 -3.09 -1.80
C LEU A 30 -6.69 -2.36 -1.90
N SER A 31 -7.29 -2.00 -0.76
CA SER A 31 -8.57 -1.29 -0.72
C SER A 31 -8.48 0.09 -1.37
N LEU A 32 -7.38 0.83 -1.11
CA LEU A 32 -7.10 2.11 -1.76
C LEU A 32 -6.94 1.98 -3.27
N ASN A 33 -6.17 0.98 -3.74
CA ASN A 33 -6.03 0.68 -5.17
C ASN A 33 -7.38 0.36 -5.82
N ASN A 34 -8.23 -0.42 -5.16
CA ASN A 34 -9.54 -0.78 -5.71
C ASN A 34 -10.50 0.41 -5.75
N LEU A 35 -10.47 1.29 -4.74
CA LEU A 35 -11.24 2.53 -4.74
C LEU A 35 -10.77 3.48 -5.84
N ALA A 36 -9.46 3.60 -6.03
CA ALA A 36 -8.89 4.38 -7.13
C ALA A 36 -9.35 3.84 -8.49
N GLY A 37 -9.34 2.53 -8.69
CA GLY A 37 -9.84 1.89 -9.91
C GLY A 37 -11.33 2.13 -10.16
N LEU A 38 -12.14 2.20 -9.09
CA LEU A 38 -13.56 2.55 -9.21
C LEU A 38 -13.75 3.99 -9.68
N TYR A 39 -12.96 4.94 -9.18
CA TYR A 39 -13.02 6.34 -9.62
C TYR A 39 -12.45 6.53 -11.02
N ASP A 40 -11.39 5.82 -11.40
CA ASP A 40 -10.87 5.76 -12.78
C ASP A 40 -11.98 5.29 -13.75
N ALA A 41 -12.69 4.22 -13.41
CA ALA A 41 -13.81 3.72 -14.22
C ALA A 41 -14.99 4.71 -14.34
N GLN A 42 -15.11 5.67 -13.41
CA GLN A 42 -16.11 6.74 -13.46
C GLN A 42 -15.62 8.01 -14.19
N GLY A 43 -14.38 8.03 -14.69
CA GLY A 43 -13.76 9.23 -15.27
C GLY A 43 -13.35 10.28 -14.24
N ARG A 44 -13.36 9.94 -12.94
CA ARG A 44 -13.04 10.86 -11.83
C ARG A 44 -11.55 10.79 -11.51
N TYR A 45 -10.71 11.13 -12.49
CA TYR A 45 -9.26 10.94 -12.40
C TYR A 45 -8.61 11.75 -11.27
N GLU A 46 -9.11 12.96 -10.98
CA GLU A 46 -8.63 13.80 -9.88
C GLU A 46 -8.80 13.16 -8.50
N GLU A 47 -9.80 12.29 -8.33
CA GLU A 47 -10.07 11.60 -7.07
C GLU A 47 -9.36 10.24 -6.99
N ALA A 48 -9.08 9.62 -8.14
CA ALA A 48 -8.36 8.36 -8.23
C ALA A 48 -6.83 8.53 -8.06
N GLU A 49 -6.24 9.59 -8.61
CA GLU A 49 -4.79 9.87 -8.54
C GLU A 49 -4.21 9.85 -7.10
N PRO A 50 -4.77 10.59 -6.11
CA PRO A 50 -4.25 10.58 -4.75
C PRO A 50 -4.38 9.22 -4.05
N LEU A 51 -5.37 8.40 -4.45
CA LEU A 51 -5.58 7.07 -3.88
C LEU A 51 -4.57 6.06 -4.42
N TYR A 52 -4.29 6.08 -5.73
CA TYR A 52 -3.22 5.25 -6.31
C TYR A 52 -1.86 5.63 -5.75
N THR A 53 -1.59 6.93 -5.57
CA THR A 53 -0.32 7.42 -4.99
C THR A 53 -0.13 6.93 -3.54
N GLN A 54 -1.19 6.98 -2.73
CA GLN A 54 -1.15 6.43 -1.37
C GLN A 54 -0.96 4.91 -1.35
N ALA A 55 -1.68 4.19 -2.21
CA ALA A 55 -1.53 2.74 -2.34
C ALA A 55 -0.10 2.35 -2.74
N LEU A 56 0.50 3.08 -3.70
CA LEU A 56 1.86 2.85 -4.17
C LEU A 56 2.88 3.03 -3.05
N THR A 57 2.77 4.14 -2.31
CA THR A 57 3.67 4.44 -1.17
C THR A 57 3.62 3.33 -0.13
N LEU A 58 2.42 2.83 0.19
CA LEU A 58 2.27 1.72 1.14
C LEU A 58 2.88 0.44 0.58
N PHE A 59 2.60 0.06 -0.67
CA PHE A 59 3.16 -1.15 -1.27
C PHE A 59 4.69 -1.12 -1.37
N GLU A 60 5.28 0.03 -1.69
CA GLU A 60 6.74 0.21 -1.68
C GLU A 60 7.34 0.02 -0.29
N GLN A 61 6.69 0.52 0.76
CA GLN A 61 7.15 0.38 2.14
C GLN A 61 7.02 -1.05 2.67
N ILE A 62 5.96 -1.79 2.28
CA ILE A 62 5.66 -3.12 2.81
C ILE A 62 6.37 -4.23 2.01
N LEU A 63 6.27 -4.16 0.69
CA LEU A 63 6.65 -5.24 -0.23
C LEU A 63 7.91 -4.90 -1.05
N GLY A 64 8.27 -3.62 -1.11
CA GLY A 64 9.36 -3.12 -1.93
C GLY A 64 8.93 -2.77 -3.37
N PRO A 65 9.78 -2.05 -4.11
CA PRO A 65 9.48 -1.58 -5.47
C PRO A 65 9.37 -2.72 -6.49
N GLU A 66 10.13 -3.81 -6.33
CA GLU A 66 10.14 -4.93 -7.29
C GLU A 66 8.95 -5.88 -7.15
N HIS A 67 8.10 -5.70 -6.14
CA HIS A 67 6.99 -6.61 -5.91
C HIS A 67 5.90 -6.45 -6.98
N PRO A 68 5.30 -7.54 -7.51
CA PRO A 68 4.27 -7.47 -8.55
C PRO A 68 3.07 -6.58 -8.21
N TYR A 69 2.64 -6.56 -6.94
CA TYR A 69 1.58 -5.63 -6.49
C TYR A 69 1.99 -4.17 -6.58
N THR A 70 3.23 -3.83 -6.23
CA THR A 70 3.75 -2.47 -6.34
C THR A 70 3.79 -2.03 -7.81
N GLN A 71 4.28 -2.89 -8.69
CA GLN A 71 4.29 -2.65 -10.14
C GLN A 71 2.88 -2.47 -10.69
N ARG A 72 1.91 -3.32 -10.29
CA ARG A 72 0.52 -3.18 -10.74
C ARG A 72 -0.10 -1.85 -10.36
N VAL A 73 0.14 -1.34 -9.14
CA VAL A 73 -0.37 -0.02 -8.75
C VAL A 73 0.31 1.10 -9.55
N LYS A 74 1.61 0.96 -9.81
CA LYS A 74 2.36 1.90 -10.64
C LYS A 74 1.81 1.95 -12.07
N ASP A 75 1.52 0.80 -12.67
CA ASP A 75 0.92 0.69 -14.00
C ASP A 75 -0.48 1.34 -14.03
N ASN A 76 -1.31 1.06 -13.02
CA ASN A 76 -2.63 1.67 -12.91
C ASN A 76 -2.56 3.20 -12.79
N LEU A 77 -1.61 3.72 -11.99
CA LEU A 77 -1.39 5.17 -11.85
C LEU A 77 -0.91 5.78 -13.17
N GLN A 78 0.02 5.12 -13.86
CA GLN A 78 0.53 5.55 -15.17
C GLN A 78 -0.61 5.69 -16.19
N ILE A 79 -1.45 4.67 -16.32
CA ILE A 79 -2.61 4.67 -17.23
C ILE A 79 -3.57 5.81 -16.89
N LEU A 80 -3.83 6.06 -15.61
CA LEU A 80 -4.69 7.17 -15.20
C LEU A 80 -4.12 8.53 -15.62
N LEU A 81 -2.82 8.75 -15.44
CA LEU A 81 -2.17 10.02 -15.80
C LEU A 81 -2.23 10.26 -17.32
N GLU A 82 -2.10 9.21 -18.12
CA GLU A 82 -2.28 9.28 -19.58
C GLU A 82 -3.71 9.67 -19.96
N LYS A 83 -4.72 9.04 -19.37
CA LYS A 83 -6.14 9.37 -19.58
C LYS A 83 -6.47 10.81 -19.19
N LYS A 84 -5.95 11.27 -18.05
CA LYS A 84 -6.13 12.66 -17.57
C LYS A 84 -5.53 13.67 -18.55
N GLY A 85 -4.42 13.34 -19.21
CA GLY A 85 -3.85 14.17 -20.27
C GLY A 85 -4.70 14.24 -21.55
N LEU A 86 -5.41 13.15 -21.90
CA LEU A 86 -6.23 13.07 -23.11
C LEU A 86 -7.54 13.88 -23.03
N ASP A 87 -8.13 14.03 -21.85
CA ASP A 87 -9.39 14.79 -21.66
C ASP A 87 -9.20 16.32 -21.62
N THR A 88 -7.95 16.82 -21.69
CA THR A 88 -7.63 18.26 -21.59
C THR A 88 -7.42 18.97 -22.94
N THR A 89 -7.68 18.30 -24.07
CA THR A 89 -7.58 18.83 -25.45
C THR A 89 -8.92 18.88 -26.17
#